data_AF-A0A833CDE0-F1
#
_entry.id   AF-A0A833CDE0-F1
#
_cell.length_a   1.000
_cell.length_b   1.000
_cell.length_c   1.000
_cell.angle_alpha   90.00
_cell.angle_beta   90.00
_cell.angle_gamma   90.00
#
_symmetry.space_group_name_H-M   'P 1'
#
loop_
_entity.id
_entity.type
_entity.pdbx_description
1 polymer ?
#
loop_
_entity_poly.entity_id
_entity_poly.type
_entity_poly.pdbx_seq_one_letter_code
_entity_poly.pdbx_strand_id
1 'polypeptide(L)'
;MLGVFVVTGGLVVVGALGATQVAAADQAAVSQTTDAKVSQTTTPELARQATVFLDETSAAKSSAVAVPSFVAEAVVLMDADTGRVLVSCNENKRMHPASTTKMVTLLTALKLQGTRLDELATISPYAASMEESNLGVKPTDQLPLQAVAEGMMVASGNDAAVVVAENVSGSVYRFALEMNQVAKEAGATGSHFLNPHGLTEVGHYSTALDLAKIAAYGMNIPMFRDFVGDDFYKVPYENRKPVWVRTTNHFIRSKYEGANGLKTGYTEAAGECLIATATRDGHTLIVVLLNDDNRWVDAPALLDYGFARLGVTK
;
A
#
# COMPACT_ATOMS: atom_id res chain seq x y z
N MET A 1 -68.76 12.79 2.35
CA MET A 1 -68.17 12.49 3.66
C MET A 1 -67.05 13.50 3.90
N LEU A 2 -67.35 14.50 4.72
CA LEU A 2 -66.41 15.48 5.28
C LEU A 2 -65.85 14.91 6.59
N GLY A 3 -64.56 15.10 6.85
CA GLY A 3 -63.97 15.11 8.21
C GLY A 3 -63.02 16.31 8.25
N VAL A 4 -63.39 17.46 8.82
CA VAL A 4 -63.53 17.84 10.24
C VAL A 4 -62.20 17.82 11.00
N PHE A 5 -61.68 19.03 11.21
CA PHE A 5 -60.68 19.39 12.22
C PHE A 5 -61.30 19.40 13.61
N VAL A 6 -60.54 18.94 14.63
CA VAL A 6 -60.65 19.43 16.01
C VAL A 6 -59.23 19.61 16.56
N VAL A 7 -58.98 20.81 17.08
CA VAL A 7 -57.81 21.22 17.87
C VAL A 7 -58.28 21.40 19.31
N THR A 8 -57.50 20.94 20.31
CA THR A 8 -57.50 21.51 21.67
C THR A 8 -56.24 21.16 22.47
N GLY A 9 -55.56 22.20 22.98
CA GLY A 9 -54.74 22.27 24.21
C GLY A 9 -53.38 21.53 24.21
N GLY A 10 -52.23 22.12 24.52
CA GLY A 10 -51.92 23.32 25.30
C GLY A 10 -51.00 22.94 26.47
N LEU A 11 -49.69 23.13 26.32
CA LEU A 11 -48.79 23.52 27.42
C LEU A 11 -47.54 24.19 26.84
N VAL A 12 -47.39 25.47 27.14
CA VAL A 12 -46.22 26.30 26.87
C VAL A 12 -45.36 26.27 28.12
N VAL A 13 -44.09 25.88 28.00
CA VAL A 13 -43.08 26.19 29.03
C VAL A 13 -42.11 27.19 28.42
N VAL A 14 -42.11 28.36 29.04
CA VAL A 14 -41.24 29.51 28.78
C VAL A 14 -39.86 29.22 29.37
N GLY A 15 -38.81 29.43 28.57
CA GLY A 15 -37.42 29.41 29.02
C GLY A 15 -36.57 30.33 28.15
N ALA A 16 -36.66 31.63 28.42
CA ALA A 16 -35.72 32.62 27.91
C ALA A 16 -34.63 32.86 28.97
N LEU A 17 -33.38 32.91 28.54
CA LEU A 17 -32.35 33.87 28.99
C LEU A 17 -31.07 33.59 28.18
N GLY A 18 -30.92 34.34 27.09
CA GLY A 18 -29.64 34.58 26.46
C GLY A 18 -29.12 35.95 26.89
N ALA A 19 -27.82 36.03 27.16
CA ALA A 19 -26.97 37.19 26.89
C ALA A 19 -25.55 36.86 27.33
N THR A 20 -24.62 36.74 26.40
CA THR A 20 -23.21 37.09 26.65
C THR A 20 -22.69 37.89 25.46
N GLN A 21 -22.24 39.09 25.81
CA GLN A 21 -21.74 40.15 24.94
C GLN A 21 -20.43 39.78 24.26
N VAL A 22 -20.24 40.32 23.06
CA VAL A 22 -18.95 40.48 22.37
C VAL A 22 -18.67 41.97 22.28
N ALA A 23 -17.52 42.43 22.82
CA ALA A 23 -16.76 43.64 22.43
C ALA A 23 -15.53 43.72 23.37
N ALA A 24 -14.30 43.51 22.88
CA ALA A 24 -13.41 44.46 22.18
C ALA A 24 -12.56 45.30 23.14
N ALA A 25 -11.23 45.08 23.08
CA ALA A 25 -10.12 45.96 23.46
C ALA A 25 -8.82 45.16 23.21
N ASP A 26 -7.66 45.69 22.90
CA ASP A 26 -7.15 46.93 22.31
C ASP A 26 -5.65 46.62 22.07
N GLN A 27 -5.00 47.31 21.13
CA GLN A 27 -3.58 47.11 20.83
C GLN A 27 -2.66 47.64 21.94
N ALA A 28 -1.55 46.95 22.22
CA ALA A 28 -0.30 47.58 22.69
C ALA A 28 0.95 46.73 22.42
N ALA A 29 1.77 47.22 21.49
CA ALA A 29 3.23 47.31 21.44
C ALA A 29 4.17 46.44 22.33
N VAL A 30 5.15 45.84 21.63
CA VAL A 30 6.63 45.86 21.87
C VAL A 30 7.20 45.13 23.09
N SER A 31 8.02 44.08 22.84
CA SER A 31 9.48 44.12 23.10
C SER A 31 10.19 42.86 22.57
N GLN A 32 11.36 43.09 21.97
CA GLN A 32 12.36 42.11 21.60
C GLN A 32 12.96 41.41 22.84
N THR A 33 13.30 40.13 22.73
CA THR A 33 14.49 39.53 23.36
C THR A 33 14.93 38.25 22.64
N THR A 34 16.11 38.37 22.03
CA THR A 34 17.25 37.43 21.99
C THR A 34 17.16 36.04 21.35
N ASP A 35 18.06 35.86 20.38
CA ASP A 35 18.58 34.63 19.79
C ASP A 35 18.83 33.49 20.79
N ALA A 36 18.35 32.29 20.44
CA ALA A 36 18.94 31.04 20.89
C ALA A 36 19.05 30.07 19.71
N LYS A 37 20.28 29.95 19.22
CA LYS A 37 20.75 28.93 18.28
C LYS A 37 20.41 27.54 18.87
N VAL A 38 19.41 26.85 18.31
CA VAL A 38 19.20 25.44 18.60
C VAL A 38 20.25 24.66 17.80
N SER A 39 21.31 24.28 18.51
CA SER A 39 22.32 23.35 18.01
C SER A 39 21.66 22.00 17.73
N GLN A 40 21.62 21.59 16.47
CA GLN A 40 21.28 20.23 16.08
C GLN A 40 22.40 19.31 16.56
N THR A 41 22.21 18.69 17.73
CA THR A 41 22.98 17.52 18.13
C THR A 41 22.46 16.32 17.36
N THR A 42 23.15 16.00 16.26
CA THR A 42 23.05 14.70 15.58
C THR A 42 23.26 13.59 16.61
N THR A 43 22.20 12.84 16.88
CA THR A 43 22.29 11.61 17.67
C THR A 43 22.93 10.55 16.78
N PRO A 44 23.92 9.78 17.26
CA PRO A 44 24.53 8.73 16.46
C PRO A 44 23.47 7.66 16.13
N GLU A 45 23.40 7.32 14.85
CA GLU A 45 22.59 6.25 14.29
C GLU A 45 22.94 4.93 14.99
N LEU A 46 22.05 4.46 15.88
CA LEU A 46 22.15 3.13 16.44
C LEU A 46 21.98 2.16 15.27
N ALA A 47 23.05 1.45 14.90
CA ALA A 47 22.97 0.37 13.91
C ALA A 47 21.84 -0.59 14.32
N ARG A 48 20.77 -0.64 13.51
CA ARG A 48 19.60 -1.50 13.76
C ARG A 48 20.04 -2.95 13.56
N GLN A 49 19.82 -3.79 14.56
CA GLN A 49 20.23 -5.20 14.49
C GLN A 49 19.24 -6.00 13.62
N ALA A 50 19.67 -6.37 12.42
CA ALA A 50 18.98 -7.34 11.59
C ALA A 50 19.10 -8.74 12.21
N THR A 51 17.99 -9.48 12.28
CA THR A 51 17.99 -10.89 12.67
C THR A 51 18.19 -11.76 11.42
N VAL A 52 19.10 -12.73 11.53
CA VAL A 52 19.45 -13.67 10.46
C VAL A 52 19.09 -15.07 10.89
N PHE A 53 18.31 -15.76 10.07
CA PHE A 53 18.03 -17.17 10.27
C PHE A 53 19.08 -18.01 9.52
N LEU A 54 19.80 -18.86 10.24
CA LEU A 54 20.77 -19.82 9.70
C LEU A 54 20.14 -21.21 9.73
N ASP A 55 20.37 -21.99 8.66
CA ASP A 55 19.94 -23.39 8.58
C ASP A 55 21.08 -24.28 9.09
N GLU A 56 20.85 -25.02 10.18
CA GLU A 56 21.86 -25.93 10.75
C GLU A 56 21.98 -27.26 9.97
N THR A 57 21.21 -27.47 8.90
CA THR A 57 21.12 -28.79 8.26
C THR A 57 21.93 -29.00 6.97
N SER A 58 22.73 -28.03 6.53
CA SER A 58 23.65 -28.22 5.40
C SER A 58 25.10 -27.93 5.82
N ALA A 59 25.88 -29.00 5.98
CA ALA A 59 27.32 -28.97 6.16
C ALA A 59 28.07 -28.57 4.86
N ALA A 60 27.55 -27.60 4.12
CA ALA A 60 28.31 -26.87 3.12
C ALA A 60 28.86 -25.61 3.81
N LYS A 61 30.19 -25.42 3.76
CA LYS A 61 30.87 -24.20 4.20
C LYS A 61 30.36 -23.00 3.39
N SER A 62 29.20 -22.47 3.76
CA SER A 62 28.75 -21.17 3.29
C SER A 62 29.68 -20.16 3.94
N SER A 63 30.54 -19.53 3.14
CA SER A 63 31.22 -18.30 3.57
C SER A 63 30.14 -17.39 4.13
N ALA A 64 30.26 -16.96 5.39
CA ALA A 64 29.27 -16.12 6.02
C ALA A 64 29.16 -14.79 5.25
N VAL A 65 28.28 -14.75 4.24
CA VAL A 65 27.94 -13.52 3.54
C VAL A 65 27.30 -12.62 4.58
N ALA A 66 27.90 -11.47 4.83
CA ALA A 66 27.35 -10.48 5.74
C ALA A 66 26.04 -9.94 5.17
N VAL A 67 25.04 -9.73 6.04
CA VAL A 67 23.82 -9.04 5.63
C VAL A 67 24.18 -7.61 5.23
N PRO A 68 23.73 -7.13 4.05
CA PRO A 68 23.90 -5.74 3.68
C PRO A 68 23.26 -4.81 4.71
N SER A 69 23.88 -3.65 4.95
CA SER A 69 23.25 -2.58 5.73
C SER A 69 22.03 -2.03 5.00
N PHE A 70 21.01 -1.63 5.75
CA PHE A 70 19.80 -0.99 5.25
C PHE A 70 19.28 0.05 6.26
N VAL A 71 18.48 1.01 5.80
CA VAL A 71 17.94 2.10 6.65
C VAL A 71 16.44 1.99 6.93
N ALA A 72 15.76 1.01 6.31
CA ALA A 72 14.37 0.68 6.56
C ALA A 72 14.03 0.49 8.05
N GLU A 73 12.84 0.93 8.45
CA GLU A 73 12.32 0.74 9.81
C GLU A 73 11.86 -0.69 10.06
N ALA A 74 11.24 -1.33 9.06
CA ALA A 74 10.94 -2.75 9.09
C ALA A 74 11.33 -3.42 7.76
N VAL A 75 11.92 -4.61 7.87
CA VAL A 75 12.46 -5.39 6.74
C VAL A 75 12.03 -6.84 6.86
N VAL A 76 11.66 -7.43 5.73
CA VAL A 76 11.63 -8.88 5.54
C VAL A 76 12.22 -9.21 4.18
N LEU A 77 13.17 -10.14 4.14
CA LEU A 77 13.58 -10.87 2.95
C LEU A 77 13.08 -12.31 3.09
N MET A 78 12.29 -12.79 2.15
CA MET A 78 11.62 -14.08 2.22
C MET A 78 11.78 -14.86 0.91
N ASP A 79 12.02 -16.16 1.03
CA ASP A 79 11.85 -17.13 -0.05
C ASP A 79 10.36 -17.38 -0.25
N ALA A 80 9.84 -17.02 -1.44
CA ALA A 80 8.40 -17.02 -1.71
C ALA A 80 7.81 -18.43 -1.82
N ASP A 81 8.62 -19.41 -2.24
CA ASP A 81 8.19 -20.79 -2.49
C ASP A 81 8.05 -21.56 -1.17
N THR A 82 8.95 -21.31 -0.22
CA THR A 82 8.99 -22.00 1.08
C THR A 82 8.38 -21.19 2.22
N GLY A 83 8.22 -19.87 2.05
CA GLY A 83 7.86 -18.95 3.12
C GLY A 83 8.98 -18.70 4.13
N ARG A 84 10.21 -19.17 3.87
CA ARG A 84 11.34 -19.03 4.80
C ARG A 84 11.84 -17.59 4.81
N VAL A 85 11.86 -16.98 5.99
CA VAL A 85 12.46 -15.65 6.20
C VAL A 85 13.98 -15.77 6.30
N LEU A 86 14.70 -15.03 5.46
CA LEU A 86 16.17 -15.03 5.37
C LEU A 86 16.79 -13.87 6.16
N VAL A 87 16.14 -12.71 6.17
CA VAL A 87 16.50 -11.52 6.93
C VAL A 87 15.24 -10.89 7.48
N SER A 88 15.27 -10.46 8.73
CA SER A 88 14.18 -9.67 9.30
C SER A 88 14.68 -8.55 10.21
N CYS A 89 13.91 -7.46 10.26
CA CYS A 89 14.06 -6.42 11.26
C CYS A 89 12.66 -5.85 11.53
N ASN A 90 12.22 -5.83 12.79
CA ASN A 90 10.88 -5.35 13.17
C ASN A 90 9.74 -5.97 12.34
N GLU A 91 9.85 -7.24 11.95
CA GLU A 91 8.98 -7.80 10.91
C GLU A 91 7.50 -7.85 11.28
N ASN A 92 7.20 -7.87 12.58
CA ASN A 92 5.85 -7.86 13.14
C ASN A 92 5.39 -6.47 13.61
N LYS A 93 6.19 -5.42 13.39
CA LYS A 93 5.81 -4.04 13.74
C LYS A 93 4.65 -3.58 12.86
N ARG A 94 3.58 -3.08 13.49
CA ARG A 94 2.45 -2.47 12.79
C ARG A 94 2.87 -1.12 12.24
N MET A 95 2.72 -0.95 10.94
CA MET A 95 3.07 0.27 10.21
C MET A 95 2.00 0.59 9.17
N HIS A 96 1.94 1.84 8.72
CA HIS A 96 1.10 2.20 7.60
C HIS A 96 1.70 1.62 6.30
N PRO A 97 0.93 0.85 5.52
CA PRO A 97 1.42 0.18 4.30
C PRO A 97 1.53 1.12 3.09
N ALA A 98 0.90 2.30 3.15
CA ALA A 98 0.68 3.15 1.98
C ALA A 98 0.14 2.36 0.77
N SER A 99 0.48 2.74 -0.45
CA SER A 99 -0.01 2.08 -1.67
C SER A 99 0.41 0.61 -1.85
N THR A 100 1.23 0.02 -0.98
CA THR A 100 1.46 -1.44 -1.00
C THR A 100 0.16 -2.21 -0.72
N THR A 101 -0.82 -1.58 -0.06
CA THR A 101 -2.21 -2.05 0.08
C THR A 101 -2.86 -2.48 -1.23
N LYS A 102 -2.51 -1.86 -2.37
CA LYS A 102 -3.12 -2.16 -3.67
C LYS A 102 -2.85 -3.60 -4.15
N MET A 103 -1.82 -4.27 -3.62
CA MET A 103 -1.65 -5.71 -3.84
C MET A 103 -2.82 -6.51 -3.26
N VAL A 104 -3.30 -6.14 -2.06
CA VAL A 104 -4.46 -6.78 -1.45
C VAL A 104 -5.71 -6.47 -2.24
N THR A 105 -5.88 -5.24 -2.73
CA THR A 105 -6.98 -4.88 -3.63
C THR A 105 -7.00 -5.74 -4.89
N LEU A 106 -5.86 -5.91 -5.57
CA LEU A 106 -5.78 -6.76 -6.75
C LEU A 106 -6.11 -8.23 -6.40
N LEU A 107 -5.52 -8.76 -5.33
CA LEU A 107 -5.80 -10.11 -4.86
C LEU A 107 -7.29 -10.34 -4.56
N THR A 108 -7.92 -9.41 -3.86
CA THR A 108 -9.34 -9.49 -3.54
C THR A 108 -10.20 -9.45 -4.79
N ALA A 109 -9.90 -8.57 -5.74
CA ALA A 109 -10.61 -8.53 -7.02
C ALA A 109 -10.48 -9.84 -7.80
N LEU A 110 -9.25 -10.36 -7.94
CA LEU A 110 -8.98 -11.63 -8.64
C LEU A 110 -9.67 -12.81 -7.94
N LYS A 111 -9.69 -12.85 -6.61
CA LYS A 111 -10.34 -13.93 -5.86
C LYS A 111 -11.85 -13.93 -6.04
N LEU A 112 -12.48 -12.75 -6.00
CA LEU A 112 -13.94 -12.63 -6.02
C LEU A 112 -14.53 -12.65 -7.43
N GLN A 113 -13.78 -12.20 -8.44
CA GLN A 113 -14.26 -12.10 -9.83
C GLN A 113 -13.62 -13.13 -10.76
N GLY A 114 -12.43 -13.65 -10.44
CA GLY A 114 -11.68 -14.51 -11.35
C GLY A 114 -11.47 -13.83 -12.70
N THR A 115 -11.97 -14.46 -13.77
CA THR A 115 -11.87 -13.94 -15.14
C THR A 115 -12.93 -12.91 -15.51
N ARG A 116 -13.91 -12.61 -14.63
CA ARG A 116 -15.01 -11.65 -14.91
C ARG A 116 -14.59 -10.18 -14.83
N LEU A 117 -13.30 -9.89 -14.89
CA LEU A 117 -12.79 -8.51 -14.95
C LEU A 117 -12.88 -7.93 -16.37
N ASP A 118 -13.32 -8.71 -17.35
CA ASP A 118 -13.50 -8.31 -18.74
C ASP A 118 -14.71 -7.39 -18.98
N GLU A 119 -15.66 -7.33 -18.03
CA GLU A 119 -16.80 -6.41 -18.10
C GLU A 119 -16.38 -4.94 -17.94
N LEU A 120 -17.13 -4.03 -18.58
CA LEU A 120 -16.89 -2.59 -18.48
C LEU A 120 -17.07 -2.10 -17.04
N ALA A 121 -16.07 -1.36 -16.55
CA ALA A 121 -16.13 -0.77 -15.23
C ALA A 121 -17.14 0.39 -15.18
N THR A 122 -17.94 0.43 -14.12
CA THR A 122 -18.72 1.62 -13.75
C THR A 122 -17.87 2.53 -12.87
N ILE A 123 -17.63 3.76 -13.32
CA ILE A 123 -16.77 4.72 -12.60
C ILE A 123 -17.64 5.76 -11.89
N SER A 124 -17.63 5.76 -10.56
CA SER A 124 -18.40 6.72 -9.77
C SER A 124 -17.72 8.10 -9.73
N PRO A 125 -18.49 9.19 -9.50
CA PRO A 125 -17.90 10.50 -9.20
C PRO A 125 -16.99 10.49 -7.96
N TYR A 126 -17.29 9.62 -6.98
CA TYR A 126 -16.46 9.46 -5.78
C TYR A 126 -15.09 8.88 -6.14
N ALA A 127 -15.05 7.79 -6.90
CA ALA A 127 -13.79 7.21 -7.37
C ALA A 127 -12.97 8.21 -8.19
N ALA A 128 -13.61 8.95 -9.11
CA ALA A 128 -12.96 9.96 -9.91
C ALA A 128 -12.49 11.21 -9.12
N SER A 129 -12.95 11.38 -7.87
CA SER A 129 -12.57 12.49 -6.98
C SER A 129 -11.35 12.19 -6.12
N MET A 130 -10.85 10.96 -6.13
CA MET A 130 -9.69 10.56 -5.33
C MET A 130 -8.46 11.43 -5.66
N GLU A 131 -7.75 11.87 -4.63
CA GLU A 131 -6.57 12.73 -4.77
C GLU A 131 -5.26 11.91 -4.81
N GLU A 132 -4.14 12.62 -4.98
CA GLU A 132 -2.77 12.09 -5.12
C GLU A 132 -2.54 11.26 -6.40
N SER A 133 -1.99 10.05 -6.28
CA SER A 133 -1.65 9.20 -7.44
C SER A 133 -2.92 8.66 -8.08
N ASN A 134 -3.12 8.91 -9.38
CA ASN A 134 -4.33 8.54 -10.11
C ASN A 134 -4.02 7.94 -11.48
N LEU A 135 -4.87 7.01 -11.93
CA LEU A 135 -4.93 6.54 -13.32
C LEU A 135 -5.55 7.61 -14.24
N GLY A 136 -6.39 8.48 -13.68
CA GLY A 136 -7.10 9.55 -14.38
C GLY A 136 -8.37 9.08 -15.06
N VAL A 137 -9.09 8.14 -14.44
CA VAL A 137 -10.38 7.65 -14.95
C VAL A 137 -11.50 8.69 -14.73
N LYS A 138 -12.47 8.72 -15.64
CA LYS A 138 -13.61 9.63 -15.59
C LYS A 138 -14.92 8.85 -15.58
N PRO A 139 -16.01 9.38 -14.98
CA PRO A 139 -17.32 8.71 -14.99
C PRO A 139 -17.86 8.34 -16.37
N THR A 140 -17.40 9.03 -17.42
CA THR A 140 -17.78 8.76 -18.80
C THR A 140 -16.92 7.72 -19.50
N ASP A 141 -15.77 7.31 -18.93
CA ASP A 141 -14.84 6.41 -19.60
C ASP A 141 -15.42 4.99 -19.72
N GLN A 142 -15.12 4.32 -20.83
CA GLN A 142 -15.46 2.91 -21.06
C GLN A 142 -14.15 2.14 -21.20
N LEU A 143 -13.91 1.21 -20.27
CA LEU A 143 -12.80 0.28 -20.29
C LEU A 143 -13.13 -0.92 -19.39
N PRO A 144 -12.59 -2.12 -19.66
CA PRO A 144 -12.76 -3.29 -18.81
C PRO A 144 -12.24 -3.06 -17.39
N LEU A 145 -12.87 -3.67 -16.39
CA LEU A 145 -12.41 -3.63 -14.99
C LEU A 145 -10.99 -4.18 -14.83
N GLN A 146 -10.60 -5.12 -15.68
CA GLN A 146 -9.25 -5.67 -15.78
C GLN A 146 -8.25 -4.57 -16.10
N ALA A 147 -8.58 -3.71 -17.06
CA ALA A 147 -7.73 -2.59 -17.45
C ALA A 147 -7.60 -1.54 -16.34
N VAL A 148 -8.66 -1.36 -15.54
CA VAL A 148 -8.60 -0.52 -14.34
C VAL A 148 -7.67 -1.14 -13.29
N ALA A 149 -7.77 -2.45 -13.06
CA ALA A 149 -6.95 -3.16 -12.07
C ALA A 149 -5.45 -3.23 -12.46
N GLU A 150 -5.15 -3.46 -13.73
CA GLU A 150 -3.78 -3.43 -14.27
C GLU A 150 -3.22 -2.00 -14.22
N GLY A 151 -3.99 -1.02 -14.70
CA GLY A 151 -3.65 0.40 -14.60
C GLY A 151 -3.45 0.88 -13.15
N MET A 152 -4.22 0.35 -12.18
CA MET A 152 -4.04 0.62 -10.75
C MET A 152 -2.65 0.19 -10.28
N MET A 153 -2.17 -0.98 -10.67
CA MET A 153 -0.86 -1.47 -10.22
C MET A 153 0.28 -0.67 -10.84
N VAL A 154 0.16 -0.30 -12.12
CA VAL A 154 1.18 0.46 -12.84
C VAL A 154 1.22 1.92 -12.40
N ALA A 155 0.08 2.63 -12.45
CA ALA A 155 0.00 4.04 -12.09
C ALA A 155 -0.09 4.30 -10.57
N SER A 156 -0.29 3.25 -9.77
CA SER A 156 -0.61 3.36 -8.35
C SER A 156 -1.90 4.17 -8.08
N GLY A 157 -2.85 4.14 -9.01
CA GLY A 157 -4.05 5.00 -9.01
C GLY A 157 -5.00 4.74 -7.85
N ASN A 158 -5.30 5.76 -7.06
CA ASN A 158 -6.25 5.75 -5.95
C ASN A 158 -7.68 5.68 -6.49
N ASP A 159 -7.99 6.48 -7.51
CA ASP A 159 -9.22 6.42 -8.30
C ASP A 159 -9.53 4.99 -8.78
N ALA A 160 -8.57 4.35 -9.44
CA ALA A 160 -8.69 3.00 -9.96
C ALA A 160 -8.93 1.97 -8.84
N ALA A 161 -8.28 2.11 -7.69
CA ALA A 161 -8.50 1.24 -6.54
C ALA A 161 -9.94 1.34 -5.99
N VAL A 162 -10.52 2.54 -5.97
CA VAL A 162 -11.93 2.73 -5.57
C VAL A 162 -12.88 2.17 -6.62
N VAL A 163 -12.61 2.37 -7.92
CA VAL A 163 -13.40 1.75 -9.00
C VAL A 163 -13.41 0.23 -8.85
N VAL A 164 -12.25 -0.39 -8.61
CA VAL A 164 -12.15 -1.84 -8.36
C VAL A 164 -13.00 -2.24 -7.17
N ALA A 165 -12.89 -1.54 -6.04
CA ALA A 165 -13.66 -1.87 -4.85
C ALA A 165 -15.19 -1.78 -5.05
N GLU A 166 -15.65 -0.70 -5.70
CA GLU A 166 -17.07 -0.47 -5.97
C GLU A 166 -17.66 -1.48 -6.95
N ASN A 167 -16.95 -1.82 -8.03
CA ASN A 167 -17.45 -2.79 -9.01
C ASN A 167 -17.43 -4.22 -8.47
N VAL A 168 -16.46 -4.58 -7.62
CA VAL A 168 -16.34 -5.94 -7.09
C VAL A 168 -17.31 -6.22 -5.94
N SER A 169 -17.48 -5.27 -5.01
CA SER A 169 -18.23 -5.49 -3.75
C SER A 169 -19.37 -4.50 -3.52
N GLY A 170 -19.62 -3.58 -4.46
CA GLY A 170 -20.67 -2.56 -4.39
C GLY A 170 -20.34 -1.37 -3.50
N SER A 171 -19.32 -1.44 -2.65
CA SER A 171 -18.81 -0.30 -1.87
C SER A 171 -17.41 -0.55 -1.33
N VAL A 172 -16.68 0.54 -1.07
CA VAL A 172 -15.36 0.51 -0.40
C VAL A 172 -15.40 -0.22 0.94
N TYR A 173 -16.43 0.03 1.75
CA TYR A 173 -16.57 -0.61 3.07
C TYR A 173 -16.69 -2.14 2.95
N ARG A 174 -17.57 -2.64 2.07
CA ARG A 174 -17.73 -4.09 1.88
C ARG A 174 -16.46 -4.71 1.32
N PHE A 175 -15.83 -4.03 0.36
CA PHE A 175 -14.57 -4.48 -0.22
C PHE A 175 -13.45 -4.58 0.84
N ALA A 176 -13.35 -3.60 1.76
CA ALA A 176 -12.37 -3.65 2.84
C ALA A 176 -12.58 -4.86 3.78
N LEU A 177 -13.82 -5.26 4.06
CA LEU A 177 -14.09 -6.50 4.82
C LEU A 177 -13.51 -7.73 4.09
N GLU A 178 -13.72 -7.81 2.78
CA GLU A 178 -13.18 -8.90 1.95
C GLU A 178 -11.65 -8.83 1.82
N MET A 179 -11.05 -7.63 1.75
CA MET A 179 -9.59 -7.46 1.81
C MET A 179 -9.00 -8.10 3.07
N ASN A 180 -9.63 -7.87 4.22
CA ASN A 180 -9.18 -8.47 5.48
C ASN A 180 -9.35 -9.99 5.50
N GLN A 181 -10.39 -10.52 4.85
CA GLN A 181 -10.57 -11.97 4.71
C GLN A 181 -9.49 -12.58 3.82
N VAL A 182 -9.20 -11.98 2.68
CA VAL A 182 -8.13 -12.42 1.76
C VAL A 182 -6.75 -12.30 2.41
N ALA A 183 -6.49 -11.24 3.16
CA ALA A 183 -5.23 -11.11 3.91
C ALA A 183 -5.04 -12.24 4.92
N LYS A 184 -6.10 -12.61 5.68
CA LYS A 184 -6.04 -13.74 6.62
C LYS A 184 -5.77 -15.06 5.92
N GLU A 185 -6.35 -15.29 4.76
CA GLU A 185 -6.10 -16.49 3.96
C GLU A 185 -4.67 -16.57 3.43
N ALA A 186 -4.06 -15.42 3.13
CA ALA A 186 -2.63 -15.34 2.83
C ALA A 186 -1.75 -15.49 4.10
N GLY A 187 -2.33 -15.67 5.29
CA GLY A 187 -1.60 -15.80 6.55
C GLY A 187 -1.16 -14.47 7.18
N ALA A 188 -1.68 -13.35 6.68
CA ALA A 188 -1.41 -11.99 7.16
C ALA A 188 -2.39 -11.58 8.28
N THR A 189 -2.23 -12.16 9.46
CA THR A 189 -3.14 -11.98 10.60
C THR A 189 -2.82 -10.76 11.48
N GLY A 190 -1.67 -10.13 11.27
CA GLY A 190 -1.24 -8.89 11.92
C GLY A 190 -1.64 -7.62 11.16
N SER A 191 -2.50 -7.73 10.14
CA SER A 191 -2.90 -6.64 9.24
C SER A 191 -4.37 -6.28 9.37
N HIS A 192 -4.69 -5.02 9.07
CA HIS A 192 -6.06 -4.52 8.98
C HIS A 192 -6.17 -3.43 7.91
N PHE A 193 -7.03 -3.64 6.91
CA PHE A 193 -7.22 -2.73 5.79
C PHE A 193 -8.60 -2.08 5.86
N LEU A 194 -8.64 -0.75 5.73
CA LEU A 194 -9.87 0.05 5.78
C LEU A 194 -10.29 0.63 4.42
N ASN A 195 -9.35 0.68 3.47
CA ASN A 195 -9.55 1.27 2.16
C ASN A 195 -8.68 0.54 1.11
N PRO A 196 -9.01 0.61 -0.20
CA PRO A 196 -8.35 -0.17 -1.23
C PRO A 196 -7.06 0.46 -1.75
N HIS A 197 -6.76 1.70 -1.37
CA HIS A 197 -5.66 2.47 -1.94
C HIS A 197 -4.46 2.63 -1.00
N GLY A 198 -4.67 2.54 0.32
CA GLY A 198 -3.63 2.70 1.33
C GLY A 198 -3.38 4.13 1.77
N LEU A 199 -4.34 5.05 1.58
CA LEU A 199 -4.23 6.37 2.22
C LEU A 199 -4.34 6.20 3.73
N THR A 200 -3.62 7.06 4.46
CA THR A 200 -3.49 6.97 5.91
C THR A 200 -4.86 7.09 6.60
N GLU A 201 -5.17 6.09 7.42
CA GLU A 201 -6.40 6.05 8.21
C GLU A 201 -6.12 5.35 9.54
N VAL A 202 -6.71 5.83 10.63
CA VAL A 202 -6.54 5.22 11.95
C VAL A 202 -7.09 3.80 11.93
N GLY A 203 -6.24 2.82 12.20
CA GLY A 203 -6.60 1.41 12.11
C GLY A 203 -6.28 0.76 10.77
N HIS A 204 -5.76 1.49 9.78
CA HIS A 204 -5.22 0.92 8.54
C HIS A 204 -3.72 0.63 8.69
N TYR A 205 -3.35 -0.65 8.84
CA TYR A 205 -1.97 -1.06 9.09
C TYR A 205 -1.66 -2.45 8.54
N SER A 206 -0.37 -2.73 8.37
CA SER A 206 0.15 -4.08 8.12
C SER A 206 1.50 -4.25 8.81
N THR A 207 2.20 -5.34 8.53
CA THR A 207 3.57 -5.61 8.99
C THR A 207 4.43 -6.03 7.80
N ALA A 208 5.76 -5.94 7.92
CA ALA A 208 6.64 -6.37 6.83
C ALA A 208 6.50 -7.87 6.53
N LEU A 209 6.29 -8.70 7.57
CA LEU A 209 6.05 -10.13 7.42
C LEU A 209 4.72 -10.42 6.71
N ASP A 210 3.66 -9.73 7.10
CA ASP A 210 2.34 -9.93 6.51
C ASP A 210 2.31 -9.51 5.04
N LEU A 211 2.94 -8.39 4.70
CA LEU A 211 3.07 -7.93 3.31
C LEU A 211 3.89 -8.91 2.48
N ALA A 212 4.94 -9.53 3.04
CA ALA A 212 5.71 -10.57 2.36
C ALA A 212 4.86 -11.80 2.06
N LYS A 213 4.03 -12.24 3.02
CA LYS A 213 3.10 -13.36 2.83
C LYS A 213 2.02 -13.07 1.79
N ILE A 214 1.43 -11.87 1.83
CA ILE A 214 0.47 -11.39 0.81
C ILE A 214 1.11 -11.42 -0.58
N ALA A 215 2.34 -10.92 -0.70
CA ALA A 215 3.09 -10.97 -1.94
C ALA A 215 3.33 -12.41 -2.42
N ALA A 216 3.81 -13.31 -1.56
CA ALA A 216 4.05 -14.71 -1.92
C ALA A 216 2.76 -15.42 -2.34
N TYR A 217 1.65 -15.16 -1.64
CA TYR A 217 0.33 -15.67 -2.02
C TYR A 217 -0.06 -15.20 -3.43
N GLY A 218 0.13 -13.91 -3.74
CA GLY A 218 -0.18 -13.36 -5.06
C GLY A 218 0.73 -13.83 -6.18
N MET A 219 2.01 -14.05 -5.92
CA MET A 219 2.95 -14.54 -6.95
C MET A 219 2.60 -15.94 -7.48
N ASN A 220 1.75 -16.70 -6.77
CA ASN A 220 1.19 -17.98 -7.22
C ASN A 220 0.00 -17.81 -8.20
N ILE A 221 -0.48 -16.60 -8.44
CA ILE A 221 -1.61 -16.29 -9.32
C ILE A 221 -1.07 -15.65 -10.61
N PRO A 222 -1.18 -16.29 -11.79
CA PRO A 222 -0.58 -15.78 -13.03
C PRO A 222 -0.96 -14.34 -13.36
N MET A 223 -2.25 -14.00 -13.31
CA MET A 223 -2.72 -12.65 -13.61
C MET A 223 -2.23 -11.60 -12.60
N PHE A 224 -2.03 -11.98 -11.34
CA PHE A 224 -1.42 -11.07 -10.36
C PHE A 224 0.03 -10.78 -10.75
N ARG A 225 0.81 -11.82 -11.04
CA ARG A 225 2.21 -11.71 -11.47
C ARG A 225 2.36 -10.85 -12.72
N ASP A 226 1.45 -11.00 -13.68
CA ASP A 226 1.48 -10.21 -14.91
C ASP A 226 1.30 -8.71 -14.58
N PHE A 227 0.26 -8.34 -13.83
CA PHE A 227 -0.06 -6.93 -13.57
C PHE A 227 0.98 -6.21 -12.69
N VAL A 228 1.59 -6.92 -11.74
CA VAL A 228 2.61 -6.32 -10.86
C VAL A 228 3.98 -6.19 -11.53
N GLY A 229 4.22 -6.94 -12.62
CA GLY A 229 5.49 -6.98 -13.34
C GLY A 229 5.64 -5.91 -14.43
N ASP A 230 4.57 -5.18 -14.77
CA ASP A 230 4.57 -4.25 -15.90
C ASP A 230 5.43 -2.99 -15.68
N ASP A 231 6.30 -2.68 -16.64
CA ASP A 231 7.00 -1.39 -16.73
C ASP A 231 6.09 -0.31 -17.33
N PHE A 232 5.32 -0.68 -18.36
CA PHE A 232 4.40 0.21 -19.06
C PHE A 232 3.09 -0.51 -19.36
N TYR A 233 2.00 0.24 -19.27
CA TYR A 233 0.69 -0.24 -19.66
C TYR A 233 -0.03 0.76 -20.56
N LYS A 234 -0.62 0.26 -21.64
CA LYS A 234 -1.44 1.06 -22.56
C LYS A 234 -2.90 0.86 -22.21
N VAL A 235 -3.46 1.76 -21.41
CA VAL A 235 -4.84 1.67 -20.92
C VAL A 235 -5.82 1.72 -22.11
N PRO A 236 -6.58 0.64 -22.36
CA PRO A 236 -7.42 0.48 -23.55
C PRO A 236 -8.81 1.11 -23.34
N TYR A 237 -8.89 2.43 -23.34
CA TYR A 237 -10.18 3.11 -23.37
C TYR A 237 -10.91 2.83 -24.70
N GLU A 238 -12.19 2.45 -24.63
CA GLU A 238 -13.03 2.14 -25.80
C GLU A 238 -13.63 3.40 -26.43
N ASN A 239 -13.92 4.41 -25.62
CA ASN A 239 -14.59 5.64 -26.05
C ASN A 239 -13.70 6.89 -26.03
N ARG A 240 -12.40 6.73 -25.79
CA ARG A 240 -11.38 7.78 -25.97
C ARG A 240 -10.03 7.20 -26.35
N LYS A 241 -9.07 8.06 -26.68
CA LYS A 241 -7.71 7.62 -27.03
C LYS A 241 -7.06 6.85 -25.86
N PRO A 242 -6.39 5.71 -26.14
CA PRO A 242 -5.59 5.01 -25.15
C PRO A 242 -4.50 5.90 -24.56
N VAL A 243 -4.17 5.67 -23.29
CA VAL A 243 -3.13 6.40 -22.57
C VAL A 243 -2.04 5.43 -22.11
N TRP A 244 -0.79 5.82 -22.29
CA TRP A 244 0.34 5.08 -21.73
C TRP A 244 0.61 5.55 -20.31
N VAL A 245 0.66 4.60 -19.38
CA VAL A 245 1.15 4.82 -18.02
C VAL A 245 2.43 4.02 -17.82
N ARG A 246 3.30 4.52 -16.95
CA ARG A 246 4.56 3.87 -16.58
C ARG A 246 4.56 3.58 -15.10
N THR A 247 5.15 2.45 -14.72
CA THR A 247 5.26 2.05 -13.32
C THR A 247 6.00 3.08 -12.47
N THR A 248 5.48 3.32 -11.26
CA THR A 248 6.18 4.07 -10.20
C THR A 248 7.36 3.28 -9.63
N ASN A 249 7.43 1.98 -9.91
CA ASN A 249 8.43 1.08 -9.37
C ASN A 249 9.77 1.20 -10.12
N HIS A 250 10.69 1.99 -9.57
CA HIS A 250 12.04 2.15 -10.14
C HIS A 250 12.85 0.85 -10.15
N PHE A 251 12.54 -0.12 -9.29
CA PHE A 251 13.21 -1.43 -9.28
C PHE A 251 12.92 -2.24 -10.55
N ILE A 252 11.69 -2.21 -11.07
CA ILE A 252 11.37 -2.81 -12.38
C ILE A 252 12.07 -2.04 -13.51
N ARG A 253 12.11 -0.71 -13.40
CA ARG A 253 12.69 0.17 -14.42
C ARG A 253 14.22 0.07 -14.50
N SER A 254 14.89 -0.24 -13.39
CA SER A 254 16.34 -0.41 -13.34
C SER A 254 16.82 -1.69 -14.05
N LYS A 255 15.88 -2.57 -14.46
CA LYS A 255 16.18 -3.86 -15.08
C LYS A 255 17.08 -4.72 -14.21
N TYR A 256 16.87 -4.67 -12.90
CA TYR A 256 17.50 -5.63 -11.98
C TYR A 256 17.19 -7.05 -12.46
N GLU A 257 18.22 -7.88 -12.56
CA GLU A 257 18.11 -9.22 -13.12
C GLU A 257 17.11 -10.07 -12.32
N GLY A 258 16.13 -10.62 -13.03
CA GLY A 258 15.04 -11.41 -12.47
C GLY A 258 13.87 -10.58 -11.93
N ALA A 259 13.94 -9.25 -11.93
CA ALA A 259 12.88 -8.39 -11.38
C ALA A 259 11.52 -8.64 -12.05
N ASN A 260 10.49 -8.89 -11.24
CA ASN A 260 9.14 -9.22 -11.68
C ASN A 260 8.04 -8.65 -10.75
N GLY A 261 8.33 -7.54 -10.03
CA GLY A 261 7.35 -6.85 -9.19
C GLY A 261 7.97 -6.02 -8.05
N LEU A 262 7.20 -5.56 -7.05
CA LEU A 262 5.76 -5.70 -6.88
C LEU A 262 5.08 -4.34 -6.78
N LYS A 263 5.34 -3.59 -5.70
CA LYS A 263 4.59 -2.36 -5.44
C LYS A 263 5.33 -1.38 -4.54
N THR A 264 5.27 -0.11 -4.93
CA THR A 264 5.71 1.03 -4.11
C THR A 264 4.58 1.58 -3.24
N GLY A 265 4.93 2.28 -2.17
CA GLY A 265 3.99 3.09 -1.39
C GLY A 265 4.67 4.30 -0.78
N TYR A 266 3.92 5.38 -0.64
CA TYR A 266 4.31 6.54 0.15
C TYR A 266 3.06 7.21 0.72
N THR A 267 3.13 7.59 1.98
CA THR A 267 2.34 8.66 2.61
C THR A 267 3.24 9.30 3.65
N GLU A 268 2.92 10.52 4.12
CA GLU A 268 3.71 11.15 5.19
C GLU A 268 3.82 10.27 6.44
N ALA A 269 2.77 9.50 6.78
CA ALA A 269 2.74 8.63 7.95
C ALA A 269 3.43 7.27 7.75
N ALA A 270 3.54 6.80 6.51
CA ALA A 270 4.19 5.53 6.18
C ALA A 270 5.69 5.67 5.90
N GLY A 271 6.12 6.84 5.42
CA GLY A 271 7.40 6.99 4.77
C GLY A 271 7.45 6.25 3.43
N GLU A 272 8.66 6.08 2.89
CA GLU A 272 8.87 5.41 1.61
C GLU A 272 8.83 3.88 1.78
N CYS A 273 7.88 3.21 1.15
CA CYS A 273 7.71 1.76 1.21
C CYS A 273 7.99 1.10 -0.15
N LEU A 274 8.58 -0.09 -0.14
CA LEU A 274 8.77 -0.92 -1.34
C LEU A 274 8.59 -2.40 -1.01
N ILE A 275 7.85 -3.08 -1.87
CA ILE A 275 7.84 -4.53 -1.98
C ILE A 275 8.40 -4.85 -3.35
N ALA A 276 9.52 -5.55 -3.38
CA ALA A 276 10.21 -5.95 -4.60
C ALA A 276 10.34 -7.46 -4.64
N THR A 277 10.31 -8.02 -5.85
CA THR A 277 10.51 -9.45 -6.06
C THR A 277 11.33 -9.70 -7.31
N ALA A 278 12.13 -10.76 -7.24
CA ALA A 278 12.90 -11.25 -8.37
C ALA A 278 12.91 -12.77 -8.37
N THR A 279 12.98 -13.35 -9.56
CA THR A 279 13.16 -14.79 -9.77
C THR A 279 14.44 -15.07 -10.54
N ARG A 280 15.29 -15.96 -10.01
CA ARG A 280 16.52 -16.47 -10.67
C ARG A 280 16.63 -17.96 -10.46
N ASP A 281 16.94 -18.71 -11.53
CA ASP A 281 17.08 -20.18 -11.50
C ASP A 281 15.92 -20.90 -10.80
N GLY A 282 14.70 -20.39 -10.98
CA GLY A 282 13.49 -20.97 -10.38
C GLY A 282 13.24 -20.59 -8.92
N HIS A 283 14.15 -19.84 -8.27
CA HIS A 283 13.95 -19.32 -6.92
C HIS A 283 13.35 -17.93 -6.94
N THR A 284 12.22 -17.74 -6.25
CA THR A 284 11.58 -16.41 -6.14
C THR A 284 11.82 -15.82 -4.75
N LEU A 285 12.45 -14.64 -4.71
CA LEU A 285 12.65 -13.90 -3.48
C LEU A 285 11.77 -12.65 -3.43
N ILE A 286 11.30 -12.31 -2.23
CA ILE A 286 10.52 -11.12 -1.94
C ILE A 286 11.25 -10.33 -0.85
N VAL A 287 11.45 -9.04 -1.09
CA VAL A 287 11.92 -8.10 -0.07
C VAL A 287 10.84 -7.06 0.20
N VAL A 288 10.56 -6.82 1.47
CA VAL A 288 9.66 -5.78 1.98
C VAL A 288 10.47 -4.80 2.79
N LEU A 289 10.37 -3.52 2.43
CA LEU A 289 11.02 -2.39 3.07
C LEU A 289 9.95 -1.36 3.43
N LEU A 290 9.77 -1.10 4.73
CA LEU A 290 8.84 -0.09 5.22
C LEU A 290 9.61 1.07 5.86
N ASN A 291 9.24 2.29 5.48
CA ASN A 291 9.91 3.53 5.86
C ASN A 291 11.43 3.49 5.57
N ASP A 292 11.76 3.45 4.29
CA ASP A 292 13.11 3.32 3.74
C ASP A 292 13.35 4.31 2.60
N ASP A 293 14.04 5.41 2.91
CA ASP A 293 14.43 6.44 1.95
C ASP A 293 15.52 5.97 0.96
N ASN A 294 16.15 4.81 1.21
CA ASN A 294 17.18 4.20 0.36
C ASN A 294 16.70 2.90 -0.32
N ARG A 295 15.38 2.66 -0.37
CA ARG A 295 14.77 1.40 -0.87
C ARG A 295 15.25 0.93 -2.25
N TRP A 296 15.71 1.85 -3.11
CA TRP A 296 16.22 1.52 -4.45
C TRP A 296 17.63 0.92 -4.45
N VAL A 297 18.38 1.11 -3.37
CA VAL A 297 19.70 0.52 -3.15
C VAL A 297 19.58 -0.69 -2.22
N ASP A 298 18.78 -0.57 -1.16
CA ASP A 298 18.63 -1.60 -0.13
C ASP A 298 17.95 -2.87 -0.69
N ALA A 299 16.92 -2.73 -1.54
CA ALA A 299 16.23 -3.90 -2.13
C ALA A 299 17.14 -4.75 -3.02
N PRO A 300 17.86 -4.21 -4.03
CA PRO A 300 18.83 -4.99 -4.80
C PRO A 300 19.89 -5.66 -3.95
N ALA A 301 20.42 -4.97 -2.93
CA ALA A 301 21.46 -5.52 -2.06
C ALA A 301 20.95 -6.73 -1.26
N LEU A 302 19.77 -6.61 -0.65
CA LEU A 302 19.15 -7.70 0.12
C LEU A 302 18.76 -8.88 -0.78
N LEU A 303 18.24 -8.62 -1.98
CA LEU A 303 17.94 -9.69 -2.94
C LEU A 303 19.21 -10.40 -3.42
N ASP A 304 20.28 -9.67 -3.75
CA ASP A 304 21.57 -10.26 -4.13
C ASP A 304 22.15 -11.11 -2.99
N TYR A 305 22.05 -10.65 -1.75
CA TYR A 305 22.39 -11.44 -0.57
C TYR A 305 21.55 -12.74 -0.47
N GLY A 306 20.23 -12.64 -0.71
CA GLY A 306 19.33 -13.78 -0.66
C GLY A 306 19.65 -14.83 -1.72
N PHE A 307 19.90 -14.42 -2.96
CA PHE A 307 20.29 -15.33 -4.04
C PHE A 307 21.65 -15.98 -3.77
N ALA A 308 22.63 -15.21 -3.28
CA ALA A 308 23.93 -15.76 -2.88
C ALA A 308 23.80 -16.81 -1.76
N ARG A 309 22.89 -16.60 -0.79
CA ARG A 309 22.56 -17.58 0.26
C ARG A 309 21.95 -18.87 -0.27
N LEU A 310 21.23 -18.80 -1.39
CA LEU A 310 20.67 -19.96 -2.09
C LEU A 310 21.66 -20.59 -3.08
N GLY A 311 22.87 -20.05 -3.23
CA GLY A 311 23.86 -20.52 -4.20
C GLY A 311 23.51 -20.15 -5.65
N VAL A 312 22.59 -19.21 -5.85
CA VAL A 312 22.18 -18.68 -7.16
C VAL A 312 23.00 -17.41 -7.43
N THR A 313 23.82 -17.42 -8.47
CA THR A 313 24.64 -16.26 -8.86
C THR A 313 24.11 -15.61 -10.13
N LYS A 314 24.48 -14.35 -10.34
CA LYS A 314 24.29 -13.65 -11.62
C LYS A 314 25.16 -14.27 -12.72
#